data_AF-U2YGZ8-F1
#
_entry.id   AF-U2YGZ8-F1
#
_cell.length_a   1.000
_cell.length_b   1.000
_cell.length_c   1.000
_cell.angle_alpha   90.00
_cell.angle_beta   90.00
_cell.angle_gamma   90.00
#
_symmetry.space_group_name_H-M   'P 1'
#
loop_
_entity.id
_entity.type
_entity.pdbx_description
1 polymer ?
#
loop_
_entity_poly.entity_id
_entity_poly.type
_entity_poly.pdbx_seq_one_letter_code
_entity_poly.pdbx_strand_id
1 'polypeptide(L)'
;MTTPRSAPWTAQEIATLRAWYPAEGHSVAQRLPGRSIHALQVKAHKLGLKTAHRNAAPRPRLGGGDLDEAIRLREVENWSFSAIGKHFGICEASACNAVTIALCVRRGYRPAERDQHGRLTAEGIERLRYALKKGYKGIDIQLRLGVSAACVSEQRRRYNRELLARGKAPLPPPGGGQAYSGVKLSPAKRRKVEDLFLQGLGTQKIADRTGVSRTSCTRIRARLLRRLRRKGETLPGCDAAGVRHVHAQSARFVTDEQKDLLRAMLLDHVPVQRAARELVIGASSAYRLRDAFAAELAGEGQVLPPPRRPGRARHAPVRSSSWPPASPREIYAFRRLLGTMAFDEAKAHWEETRRAEARAARDAAATRKLTFEEQLAKVASGELGITRGFVRNHLEPRRPLQVTIA
;
A
#
# COMPACT_ATOMS: atom_id res chain seq x y z
N MET A 1 13.09 -16.98 -32.22
CA MET A 1 12.25 -16.80 -33.43
C MET A 1 12.05 -15.31 -33.67
N THR A 2 12.86 -14.73 -34.56
CA THR A 2 12.70 -13.36 -35.03
C THR A 2 11.48 -13.31 -35.94
N THR A 3 10.43 -12.61 -35.52
CA THR A 3 9.27 -12.36 -36.40
C THR A 3 9.76 -11.68 -37.68
N PRO A 4 9.45 -12.19 -38.88
CA PRO A 4 9.89 -11.58 -40.12
C PRO A 4 9.38 -10.13 -40.18
N ARG A 5 10.28 -9.21 -40.55
CA ARG A 5 9.91 -7.81 -40.81
C ARG A 5 8.80 -7.79 -41.85
N SER A 6 7.71 -7.07 -41.58
CA SER A 6 6.63 -6.89 -42.54
C SER A 6 7.17 -6.32 -43.85
N ALA A 7 6.79 -6.92 -44.99
CA ALA A 7 7.18 -6.45 -46.31
C ALA A 7 6.89 -4.94 -46.48
N PRO A 8 7.73 -4.19 -47.21
CA PRO A 8 7.48 -2.77 -47.50
C PRO A 8 6.16 -2.61 -48.27
N TRP A 9 5.46 -1.48 -48.09
CA TRP A 9 4.19 -1.19 -48.79
C TRP A 9 4.46 -0.77 -50.23
N THR A 10 3.84 -1.43 -51.20
CA THR A 10 3.93 -1.02 -52.60
C THR A 10 2.98 0.14 -52.91
N ALA A 11 3.25 0.87 -53.99
CA ALA A 11 2.38 1.96 -54.44
C ALA A 11 0.96 1.44 -54.78
N GLN A 12 0.87 0.25 -55.38
CA GLN A 12 -0.40 -0.41 -55.71
C GLN A 12 -1.20 -0.76 -54.45
N GLU A 13 -0.58 -1.35 -53.43
CA GLU A 13 -1.27 -1.64 -52.16
C GLU A 13 -1.80 -0.37 -51.48
N ILE A 14 -1.03 0.73 -51.55
CA ILE A 14 -1.45 2.03 -51.00
C ILE A 14 -2.62 2.61 -51.81
N ALA A 15 -2.60 2.50 -53.14
CA ALA A 15 -3.69 2.94 -54.00
C ALA A 15 -4.98 2.17 -53.71
N THR A 16 -4.90 0.83 -53.63
CA THR A 16 -6.03 -0.03 -53.23
C THR A 16 -6.56 0.35 -51.85
N LEU A 17 -5.67 0.58 -50.89
CA LEU A 17 -6.08 0.99 -49.54
C LEU A 17 -6.78 2.35 -49.53
N ARG A 18 -6.30 3.34 -50.31
CA ARG A 18 -6.95 4.66 -50.42
C ARG A 18 -8.34 4.58 -51.05
N ALA A 19 -8.50 3.77 -52.09
CA ALA A 19 -9.77 3.63 -52.80
C ALA A 19 -10.84 2.92 -51.97
N TRP A 20 -10.50 1.78 -51.35
CA TRP A 20 -11.51 0.87 -50.81
C TRP A 20 -11.68 0.92 -49.29
N TYR A 21 -10.66 1.35 -48.54
CA TYR A 21 -10.73 1.41 -47.07
C TYR A 21 -11.85 2.31 -46.52
N PRO A 22 -12.19 3.47 -47.15
CA PRO A 22 -13.27 4.30 -46.67
C PRO A 22 -14.63 3.58 -46.61
N ALA A 23 -14.94 2.74 -47.59
CA ALA A 23 -16.19 1.99 -47.66
C ALA A 23 -16.12 0.64 -46.92
N GLU A 24 -15.06 -0.14 -47.13
CA GLU A 24 -14.96 -1.54 -46.69
C GLU A 24 -14.24 -1.73 -45.35
N GLY A 25 -13.49 -0.72 -44.89
CA GLY A 25 -12.71 -0.80 -43.66
C GLY A 25 -11.72 -1.96 -43.66
N HIS A 26 -11.83 -2.89 -42.72
CA HIS A 26 -10.93 -4.05 -42.65
C HIS A 26 -11.25 -5.15 -43.67
N SER A 27 -12.41 -5.11 -44.32
CA SER A 27 -12.79 -6.08 -45.36
C SER A 27 -11.93 -5.94 -46.62
N VAL A 28 -11.22 -4.81 -46.77
CA VAL A 28 -10.13 -4.63 -47.76
C VAL A 28 -9.08 -5.74 -47.67
N ALA A 29 -8.95 -6.44 -46.54
CA ALA A 29 -8.07 -7.59 -46.42
C ALA A 29 -8.33 -8.68 -47.48
N GLN A 30 -9.57 -8.81 -47.98
CA GLN A 30 -9.91 -9.72 -49.08
C GLN A 30 -9.21 -9.33 -50.39
N ARG A 31 -8.96 -8.03 -50.59
CA ARG A 31 -8.27 -7.47 -51.77
C ARG A 31 -6.75 -7.45 -51.61
N LEU A 32 -6.24 -7.66 -50.39
CA LEU A 32 -4.82 -7.60 -50.03
C LEU A 32 -4.44 -8.81 -49.16
N PRO A 33 -4.48 -10.05 -49.71
CA PRO A 33 -4.31 -11.29 -48.93
C PRO A 33 -2.93 -11.43 -48.27
N GLY A 34 -1.91 -10.71 -48.76
CA GLY A 34 -0.58 -10.64 -48.16
C GLY A 34 -0.47 -9.74 -46.93
N ARG A 35 -1.54 -9.05 -46.52
CA ARG A 35 -1.55 -8.10 -45.41
C ARG A 35 -2.52 -8.52 -44.33
N SER A 36 -2.04 -8.57 -43.09
CA SER A 36 -2.92 -8.75 -41.95
C SER A 36 -3.83 -7.53 -41.75
N ILE A 37 -5.02 -7.76 -41.20
CA ILE A 37 -5.98 -6.70 -40.84
C ILE A 37 -5.32 -5.60 -39.99
N HIS A 38 -4.45 -6.00 -39.05
CA HIS A 38 -3.73 -5.04 -38.21
C HIS A 38 -2.78 -4.15 -39.04
N ALA A 39 -2.04 -4.72 -40.00
CA ALA A 39 -1.16 -3.95 -40.87
C ALA A 39 -1.95 -2.94 -41.71
N LEU A 40 -3.10 -3.34 -42.25
CA LEU A 40 -4.02 -2.47 -43.01
C LEU A 40 -4.49 -1.29 -42.16
N GLN A 41 -4.98 -1.55 -40.94
CA GLN A 41 -5.44 -0.51 -40.01
C GLN A 41 -4.32 0.47 -39.63
N VAL A 42 -3.12 -0.04 -39.32
CA VAL A 42 -1.96 0.80 -38.98
C VAL A 42 -1.55 1.68 -40.16
N LYS A 43 -1.55 1.13 -41.38
CA LYS A 43 -1.21 1.89 -42.59
C LYS A 43 -2.28 2.93 -42.90
N ALA A 44 -3.56 2.56 -42.84
CA ALA A 44 -4.68 3.48 -43.05
C ALA A 44 -4.64 4.64 -42.05
N HIS A 45 -4.37 4.37 -40.78
CA HIS A 45 -4.16 5.41 -39.77
C HIS A 45 -2.98 6.34 -40.11
N LYS A 46 -1.85 5.80 -40.55
CA LYS A 46 -0.69 6.60 -40.99
C LYS A 46 -1.01 7.48 -42.21
N LEU A 47 -1.93 7.03 -43.06
CA LEU A 47 -2.40 7.77 -44.23
C LEU A 47 -3.57 8.72 -43.92
N GLY A 48 -4.05 8.76 -42.68
CA GLY A 48 -5.19 9.60 -42.28
C GLY A 48 -6.55 9.13 -42.81
N LEU A 49 -6.66 7.89 -43.30
CA LEU A 49 -7.89 7.34 -43.86
C LEU A 49 -8.91 7.03 -42.76
N LYS A 50 -10.16 7.43 -42.98
CA LYS A 50 -11.32 7.10 -42.13
C LYS A 50 -12.20 6.11 -42.87
N THR A 51 -12.98 5.32 -42.12
CA THR A 51 -13.92 4.35 -42.69
C THR A 51 -15.30 4.53 -42.08
N ALA A 52 -16.35 4.35 -42.91
CA ALA A 52 -17.73 4.29 -42.46
C ALA A 52 -18.10 2.89 -41.92
N HIS A 53 -17.31 1.87 -42.25
CA HIS A 53 -17.55 0.49 -41.84
C HIS A 53 -17.48 0.35 -40.31
N ARG A 54 -18.54 -0.19 -39.71
CA ARG A 54 -18.63 -0.46 -38.27
C ARG A 54 -18.51 -1.95 -38.00
N ASN A 55 -17.42 -2.33 -37.36
CA ASN A 55 -17.22 -3.72 -36.96
C ASN A 55 -18.05 -4.02 -35.71
N ALA A 56 -18.57 -5.25 -35.65
CA ALA A 56 -19.10 -5.79 -34.40
C ALA A 56 -18.00 -5.85 -33.33
N ALA A 57 -18.42 -5.79 -32.06
CA ALA A 57 -17.50 -5.96 -30.94
C ALA A 57 -16.88 -7.37 -30.99
N PRO A 58 -15.55 -7.50 -30.75
CA PRO A 58 -14.93 -8.81 -30.61
C PRO A 58 -15.64 -9.62 -29.52
N ARG A 59 -15.91 -10.90 -29.79
CA ARG A 59 -16.43 -11.80 -28.75
C ARG A 59 -15.42 -11.91 -27.61
N PRO A 60 -15.86 -11.83 -26.34
CA PRO A 60 -14.96 -11.99 -25.21
C PRO A 60 -14.37 -13.41 -25.21
N ARG A 61 -13.06 -13.52 -24.94
CA ARG A 61 -12.38 -14.81 -24.83
C ARG A 61 -12.71 -15.56 -23.53
N LEU A 62 -13.32 -14.88 -22.57
CA LEU A 62 -13.70 -15.38 -21.28
C LEU A 62 -15.10 -14.82 -20.96
N GLY A 63 -16.10 -15.67 -20.86
CA GLY A 63 -17.50 -15.30 -20.66
C GLY A 63 -18.30 -16.47 -20.09
N GLY A 64 -19.54 -16.22 -19.66
CA GLY A 64 -20.39 -17.24 -19.04
C GLY A 64 -19.76 -17.85 -17.78
N GLY A 65 -19.95 -19.17 -17.59
CA GLY A 65 -19.46 -19.89 -16.40
C GLY A 65 -17.95 -19.79 -16.20
N ASP A 66 -17.15 -19.76 -17.27
CA ASP A 66 -15.69 -19.61 -17.17
C ASP A 66 -15.28 -18.27 -16.55
N LEU A 67 -16.05 -17.21 -16.85
CA LEU A 67 -15.81 -15.90 -16.25
C LEU A 67 -16.18 -15.90 -14.76
N ASP A 68 -17.29 -16.55 -14.39
CA ASP A 68 -17.68 -16.68 -12.99
C ASP A 68 -16.65 -17.47 -12.18
N GLU A 69 -16.10 -18.54 -12.77
CA GLU A 69 -15.02 -19.30 -12.15
C GLU A 69 -13.72 -18.49 -12.04
N ALA A 70 -13.34 -17.74 -13.09
CA ALA A 70 -12.20 -16.84 -13.03
C ALA A 70 -12.34 -15.75 -11.95
N ILE A 71 -13.57 -15.27 -11.69
CA ILE A 71 -13.87 -14.34 -10.60
C ILE A 71 -13.72 -15.04 -9.25
N ARG A 72 -14.27 -16.24 -9.08
CA ARG A 72 -14.13 -17.04 -7.84
C ARG A 72 -12.67 -17.28 -7.50
N LEU A 73 -11.87 -17.76 -8.47
CA LEU A 73 -10.43 -17.96 -8.32
C LEU A 73 -9.71 -16.67 -7.91
N ARG A 74 -10.17 -15.52 -8.41
CA ARG A 74 -9.60 -14.22 -8.06
C ARG A 74 -9.97 -13.76 -6.66
N GLU A 75 -11.24 -13.80 -6.27
CA GLU A 75 -11.71 -13.19 -5.03
C GLU A 75 -11.59 -14.12 -3.81
N VAL A 76 -11.77 -15.43 -4.01
CA VAL A 76 -11.73 -16.43 -2.93
C VAL A 76 -10.31 -16.99 -2.77
N GLU A 77 -9.73 -17.48 -3.85
CA GLU A 77 -8.41 -18.13 -3.79
C GLU A 77 -7.24 -17.16 -4.02
N ASN A 78 -7.53 -15.89 -4.28
CA ASN A 78 -6.54 -14.82 -4.48
C ASN A 78 -5.52 -15.11 -5.61
N TRP A 79 -5.96 -15.80 -6.67
CA TRP A 79 -5.10 -16.10 -7.81
C TRP A 79 -4.66 -14.84 -8.55
N SER A 80 -3.41 -14.87 -9.04
CA SER A 80 -2.89 -13.82 -9.93
C SER A 80 -3.55 -13.90 -11.31
N PHE A 81 -3.66 -12.76 -12.01
CA PHE A 81 -4.17 -12.76 -13.39
C PHE A 81 -3.31 -13.58 -14.36
N SER A 82 -2.03 -13.77 -14.05
CA SER A 82 -1.15 -14.65 -14.82
C SER A 82 -1.53 -16.12 -14.62
N ALA A 83 -1.83 -16.54 -13.38
CA ALA A 83 -2.28 -17.90 -13.08
C ALA A 83 -3.65 -18.18 -13.72
N ILE A 84 -4.60 -17.26 -13.59
CA ILE A 84 -5.91 -17.33 -14.25
C ILE A 84 -5.74 -17.44 -15.77
N GLY A 85 -4.91 -16.58 -16.36
CA GLY A 85 -4.63 -16.64 -17.80
C GLY A 85 -4.11 -18.01 -18.25
N LYS A 86 -3.16 -18.60 -17.50
CA LYS A 86 -2.66 -19.95 -17.80
C LYS A 86 -3.74 -21.02 -17.68
N HIS A 87 -4.59 -20.94 -16.65
CA HIS A 87 -5.67 -21.90 -16.44
C HIS A 87 -6.66 -21.92 -17.60
N PHE A 88 -7.07 -20.75 -18.09
CA PHE A 88 -8.05 -20.63 -19.17
C PHE A 88 -7.41 -20.56 -20.57
N GLY A 89 -6.10 -20.76 -20.71
CA GLY A 89 -5.41 -20.67 -22.00
C GLY A 89 -5.44 -19.28 -22.65
N ILE A 90 -5.59 -18.21 -21.87
CA ILE A 90 -5.66 -16.82 -22.35
C ILE A 90 -4.49 -15.98 -21.82
N CYS A 91 -4.19 -14.87 -22.49
CA CYS A 91 -3.15 -13.96 -22.00
C CYS A 91 -3.59 -13.23 -20.71
N GLU A 92 -2.63 -12.92 -19.84
CA GLU A 92 -2.85 -12.22 -18.56
C GLU A 92 -3.68 -10.93 -18.74
N ALA A 93 -3.41 -10.16 -19.81
CA ALA A 93 -4.13 -8.93 -20.08
C ALA A 93 -5.62 -9.17 -20.38
N SER A 94 -5.95 -10.28 -21.06
CA SER A 94 -7.34 -10.65 -21.36
C SER A 94 -8.06 -11.09 -20.08
N ALA A 95 -7.42 -11.94 -19.27
CA ALA A 95 -7.96 -12.35 -17.97
C ALA A 95 -8.18 -11.15 -17.04
N CYS A 96 -7.19 -10.26 -16.93
CA CYS A 96 -7.26 -9.05 -16.12
C CYS A 96 -8.41 -8.14 -16.55
N ASN A 97 -8.53 -7.85 -17.85
CA ASN A 97 -9.61 -7.01 -18.37
C ASN A 97 -10.99 -7.65 -18.13
N ALA A 98 -11.16 -8.93 -18.46
CA ALA A 98 -12.45 -9.63 -18.31
C ALA A 98 -12.92 -9.63 -16.85
N VAL A 99 -12.06 -10.08 -15.94
CA VAL A 99 -12.38 -10.13 -14.50
C VAL A 99 -12.61 -8.73 -13.95
N THR A 100 -11.72 -7.75 -14.22
CA THR A 100 -11.87 -6.39 -13.66
C THR A 100 -13.13 -5.69 -14.15
N ILE A 101 -13.53 -5.90 -15.41
CA ILE A 101 -14.77 -5.36 -15.96
C ILE A 101 -15.98 -6.02 -15.30
N ALA A 102 -15.98 -7.34 -15.14
CA ALA A 102 -17.08 -8.07 -14.51
C ALA A 102 -17.26 -7.70 -13.02
N LEU A 103 -16.16 -7.42 -12.32
CA LEU A 103 -16.18 -6.95 -10.93
C LEU A 103 -16.85 -5.58 -10.75
N CYS A 104 -17.04 -4.80 -11.81
CA CYS A 104 -17.73 -3.52 -11.73
C CYS A 104 -19.16 -3.69 -11.20
N VAL A 105 -19.95 -4.54 -11.87
CA VAL A 105 -21.35 -4.78 -11.50
C VAL A 105 -21.44 -5.52 -10.16
N ARG A 106 -20.59 -6.53 -9.94
CA ARG A 106 -20.57 -7.30 -8.68
C ARG A 106 -20.27 -6.45 -7.44
N ARG A 107 -19.51 -5.36 -7.61
CA ARG A 107 -19.21 -4.39 -6.53
C ARG A 107 -20.26 -3.28 -6.40
N GLY A 108 -21.39 -3.40 -7.09
CA GLY A 108 -22.48 -2.43 -7.06
C GLY A 108 -22.21 -1.16 -7.87
N TYR A 109 -21.19 -1.15 -8.74
CA TYR A 109 -20.95 0.00 -9.63
C TYR A 109 -21.70 -0.16 -10.95
N ARG A 110 -22.16 0.98 -11.49
CA ARG A 110 -22.79 1.05 -12.81
C ARG A 110 -21.71 1.17 -13.91
N PRO A 111 -21.60 0.22 -14.86
CA PRO A 111 -20.69 0.35 -16.00
C PRO A 111 -20.94 1.63 -16.80
N ALA A 112 -19.92 2.11 -17.52
CA ALA A 112 -20.06 3.21 -18.46
C ALA A 112 -20.90 2.78 -19.66
N GLU A 113 -21.75 3.70 -20.14
CA GLU A 113 -22.72 3.45 -21.20
C GLU A 113 -22.00 3.12 -22.51
N ARG A 114 -22.52 2.09 -23.21
CA ARG A 114 -21.98 1.62 -24.48
C ARG A 114 -23.07 1.53 -25.54
N ASP A 115 -22.69 1.74 -26.79
CA ASP A 115 -23.56 1.53 -27.94
C ASP A 115 -23.71 0.03 -28.28
N GLN A 116 -24.58 -0.28 -29.23
CA GLN A 116 -24.81 -1.64 -29.74
C GLN A 116 -23.55 -2.32 -30.31
N HIS A 117 -22.51 -1.54 -30.61
CA HIS A 117 -21.22 -2.03 -31.12
C HIS A 117 -20.16 -2.11 -30.01
N GLY A 118 -20.54 -1.91 -28.75
CA GLY A 118 -19.67 -2.00 -27.57
C GLY A 118 -18.74 -0.80 -27.36
N ARG A 119 -18.89 0.29 -28.12
CA ARG A 119 -18.11 1.53 -27.94
C ARG A 119 -18.74 2.39 -26.86
N LEU A 120 -17.94 3.17 -26.13
CA LEU A 120 -18.47 4.10 -25.13
C LEU A 120 -19.31 5.20 -25.79
N THR A 121 -20.50 5.46 -25.26
CA THR A 121 -21.34 6.60 -25.67
C THR A 121 -20.72 7.92 -25.18
N ALA A 122 -21.29 9.06 -25.61
CA ALA A 122 -20.87 10.37 -25.13
C ALA A 122 -20.98 10.47 -23.59
N GLU A 123 -22.07 9.99 -23.02
CA GLU A 123 -22.28 9.93 -21.56
C GLU A 123 -21.23 9.08 -20.86
N GLY A 124 -20.94 7.88 -21.40
CA GLY A 124 -19.91 7.00 -20.84
C GLY A 124 -18.51 7.61 -20.89
N ILE A 125 -18.21 8.37 -21.96
CA ILE A 125 -16.96 9.13 -22.09
C ILE A 125 -16.90 10.25 -21.04
N GLU A 126 -17.99 11.01 -20.84
CA GLU A 126 -18.02 12.09 -19.85
C GLU A 126 -17.87 11.57 -18.42
N ARG A 127 -18.50 10.46 -18.05
CA ARG A 127 -18.29 9.81 -16.74
C ARG A 127 -16.83 9.40 -16.54
N LEU A 128 -16.19 8.87 -17.58
CA LEU A 128 -14.78 8.52 -17.54
C LEU A 128 -13.88 9.76 -17.42
N ARG A 129 -14.17 10.83 -18.17
CA ARG A 129 -13.47 12.11 -18.11
C ARG A 129 -13.62 12.77 -16.74
N TYR A 130 -14.79 12.68 -16.13
CA TYR A 130 -15.04 13.15 -14.77
C TYR A 130 -14.15 12.42 -13.76
N ALA A 131 -14.07 11.08 -13.83
CA ALA A 131 -13.21 10.29 -12.95
C ALA A 131 -11.71 10.63 -13.14
N LEU A 132 -11.29 10.89 -14.39
CA LEU A 132 -9.94 11.36 -14.69
C LEU A 132 -9.66 12.75 -14.11
N LYS A 133 -10.63 13.68 -14.21
CA LYS A 133 -10.53 15.04 -13.66
C LYS A 133 -10.46 15.03 -12.12
N LYS A 134 -11.17 14.10 -11.48
CA LYS A 134 -11.06 13.85 -10.03
C LYS A 134 -9.75 13.18 -9.61
N GLY A 135 -8.90 12.79 -10.56
CA GLY A 135 -7.59 12.20 -10.27
C GLY A 135 -7.67 10.77 -9.74
N TYR A 136 -8.73 10.02 -10.06
CA TYR A 136 -8.85 8.61 -9.63
C TYR A 136 -7.70 7.74 -10.17
N LYS A 137 -7.35 6.67 -9.44
CA LYS A 137 -6.33 5.72 -9.90
C LYS A 137 -6.89 4.96 -11.11
N GLY A 138 -6.02 4.59 -12.04
CA GLY A 138 -6.45 3.89 -13.26
C GLY A 138 -7.18 2.57 -12.97
N ILE A 139 -6.84 1.86 -11.89
CA ILE A 139 -7.54 0.63 -11.49
C ILE A 139 -8.94 0.91 -10.92
N ASP A 140 -9.08 1.99 -10.15
CA ASP A 140 -10.37 2.39 -9.59
C ASP A 140 -11.34 2.79 -10.69
N ILE A 141 -10.85 3.47 -11.74
CA ILE A 141 -11.67 3.81 -12.91
C ILE A 141 -12.15 2.55 -13.64
N GLN A 142 -11.27 1.54 -13.81
CA GLN A 142 -11.66 0.28 -14.45
C GLN A 142 -12.74 -0.45 -13.65
N LEU A 143 -12.55 -0.57 -12.34
CA LEU A 143 -13.48 -1.23 -11.43
C LEU A 143 -14.81 -0.48 -11.28
N ARG A 144 -14.82 0.85 -11.37
CA ARG A 144 -16.04 1.65 -11.19
C ARG A 144 -16.85 1.84 -12.47
N LEU A 145 -16.20 1.76 -13.64
CA LEU A 145 -16.84 2.03 -14.92
C LEU A 145 -16.88 0.82 -15.86
N GLY A 146 -16.32 -0.33 -15.49
CA GLY A 146 -16.33 -1.52 -16.35
C GLY A 146 -15.59 -1.28 -17.68
N VAL A 147 -14.45 -0.58 -17.62
CA VAL A 147 -13.63 -0.25 -18.79
C VAL A 147 -12.24 -0.89 -18.66
N SER A 148 -11.56 -1.09 -19.79
CA SER A 148 -10.21 -1.65 -19.81
C SER A 148 -9.14 -0.62 -19.46
N ALA A 149 -7.98 -1.07 -18.97
CA ALA A 149 -6.82 -0.20 -18.72
C ALA A 149 -6.39 0.60 -19.96
N ALA A 150 -6.52 -0.01 -21.14
CA ALA A 150 -6.20 0.61 -22.42
C ALA A 150 -7.16 1.77 -22.72
N CYS A 151 -8.46 1.57 -22.50
CA CYS A 151 -9.48 2.61 -22.68
C CYS A 151 -9.21 3.82 -21.76
N VAL A 152 -8.96 3.59 -20.47
CA VAL A 152 -8.62 4.66 -19.52
C VAL A 152 -7.37 5.44 -19.96
N SER A 153 -6.33 4.72 -20.39
CA SER A 153 -5.07 5.32 -20.85
C SER A 153 -5.24 6.13 -22.13
N GLU A 154 -6.05 5.63 -23.07
CA GLU A 154 -6.36 6.31 -24.30
C GLU A 154 -7.17 7.59 -24.06
N GLN A 155 -8.25 7.51 -23.29
CA GLN A 155 -9.09 8.66 -22.98
C GLN A 155 -8.33 9.72 -22.21
N ARG A 156 -7.44 9.35 -21.30
CA ARG A 156 -6.52 10.31 -20.65
C ARG A 156 -5.65 11.05 -21.66
N ARG A 157 -5.08 10.35 -22.65
CA ARG A 157 -4.26 11.00 -23.70
C ARG A 157 -5.09 11.94 -24.57
N ARG A 158 -6.26 11.48 -25.02
CA ARG A 158 -7.18 12.28 -25.86
C ARG A 158 -7.63 13.53 -25.12
N TYR A 159 -8.10 13.38 -23.88
CA TYR A 159 -8.61 14.50 -23.10
C TYR A 159 -7.50 15.49 -22.72
N ASN A 160 -6.29 15.02 -22.37
CA ASN A 160 -5.14 15.93 -22.19
C ASN A 160 -4.83 16.73 -23.45
N ARG A 161 -4.89 16.12 -24.64
CA ARG A 161 -4.67 16.83 -25.91
C ARG A 161 -5.73 17.89 -26.14
N GLU A 162 -7.00 17.60 -25.84
CA GLU A 162 -8.10 18.57 -25.93
C GLU A 162 -7.94 19.72 -24.92
N LEU A 163 -7.53 19.43 -23.68
CA LEU A 163 -7.27 20.45 -22.66
C LEU A 163 -6.14 21.39 -23.11
N LEU A 164 -5.02 20.83 -23.58
CA LEU A 164 -3.90 21.61 -24.11
C LEU A 164 -4.31 22.48 -25.30
N ALA A 165 -5.08 21.93 -26.24
CA ALA A 165 -5.59 22.69 -27.39
C ALA A 165 -6.52 23.84 -26.99
N ARG A 166 -7.16 23.75 -25.83
CA ARG A 166 -8.01 24.80 -25.25
C ARG A 166 -7.26 25.73 -24.28
N GLY A 167 -5.93 25.62 -24.18
CA GLY A 167 -5.13 26.41 -23.23
C GLY A 167 -5.36 26.05 -21.76
N LYS A 168 -5.96 24.90 -21.46
CA LYS A 168 -6.26 24.45 -20.09
C LYS A 168 -5.14 23.56 -19.55
N ALA A 169 -4.97 23.58 -18.23
CA ALA A 169 -4.05 22.70 -17.53
C ALA A 169 -4.37 21.21 -17.80
N PRO A 170 -3.35 20.34 -17.90
CA PRO A 170 -3.56 18.91 -18.10
C PRO A 170 -4.23 18.26 -16.88
N LEU A 171 -4.78 17.07 -17.09
CA LEU A 171 -5.41 16.28 -16.04
C LEU A 171 -4.45 16.00 -14.87
N PRO A 172 -4.96 15.96 -13.63
CA PRO A 172 -4.14 15.63 -12.47
C PRO A 172 -3.53 14.22 -12.61
N PRO A 173 -2.37 13.98 -11.96
CA PRO A 173 -1.77 12.66 -11.94
C PRO A 173 -2.74 11.63 -11.35
N PRO A 174 -2.74 10.37 -11.85
CA PRO A 174 -3.56 9.31 -11.28
C PRO A 174 -3.31 9.14 -9.77
N GLY A 175 -4.38 8.94 -9.00
CA GLY A 175 -4.32 8.83 -7.54
C GLY A 175 -3.99 10.13 -6.82
N GLY A 176 -4.23 11.30 -7.44
CA GLY A 176 -3.95 12.60 -6.84
C GLY A 176 -2.47 12.85 -6.53
N GLY A 177 -1.56 12.17 -7.23
CA GLY A 177 -0.12 12.26 -7.00
C GLY A 177 0.43 11.27 -5.97
N GLN A 178 -0.43 10.47 -5.33
CA GLN A 178 0.03 9.39 -4.46
C GLN A 178 0.90 8.38 -5.23
N ALA A 179 2.00 7.96 -4.62
CA ALA A 179 2.86 6.94 -5.19
C ALA A 179 2.23 5.54 -5.07
N TYR A 180 1.73 4.99 -6.17
CA TYR A 180 1.24 3.61 -6.24
C TYR A 180 1.95 2.80 -7.34
N SER A 181 1.71 1.48 -7.37
CA SER A 181 2.39 0.54 -8.28
C SER A 181 2.29 0.88 -9.77
N GLY A 182 1.19 1.55 -10.17
CA GLY A 182 0.91 1.91 -11.56
C GLY A 182 1.51 3.25 -12.00
N VAL A 183 2.18 4.00 -11.12
CA VAL A 183 2.85 5.25 -11.50
C VAL A 183 4.12 4.94 -12.30
N LYS A 184 4.29 5.57 -13.45
CA LYS A 184 5.52 5.45 -14.25
C LYS A 184 6.69 6.10 -13.52
N LEU A 185 7.78 5.37 -13.34
CA LEU A 185 8.99 5.86 -12.68
C LEU A 185 10.01 6.34 -13.72
N SER A 186 10.53 7.55 -13.52
CA SER A 186 11.63 8.07 -14.34
C SER A 186 12.88 7.18 -14.23
N PRO A 187 13.75 7.15 -15.25
CA PRO A 187 15.02 6.43 -15.19
C PRO A 187 15.89 6.84 -13.98
N ALA A 188 15.97 8.15 -13.70
CA ALA A 188 16.71 8.68 -12.55
C ALA A 188 16.16 8.16 -11.21
N LYS A 189 14.84 8.16 -11.03
CA LYS A 189 14.21 7.65 -9.81
C LYS A 189 14.40 6.14 -9.65
N ARG A 190 14.41 5.39 -10.76
CA ARG A 190 14.75 3.95 -10.75
C ARG A 190 16.20 3.71 -10.34
N ARG A 191 17.15 4.46 -10.89
CA ARG A 191 18.58 4.37 -10.52
C ARG A 191 18.78 4.65 -9.04
N LYS A 192 18.20 5.74 -8.51
CA LYS A 192 18.23 6.06 -7.07
C LYS A 192 17.71 4.90 -6.18
N VAL A 193 16.65 4.22 -6.59
CA VAL A 193 16.13 3.03 -5.86
C VAL A 193 17.12 1.87 -5.93
N GLU A 194 17.74 1.61 -7.08
CA GLU A 194 18.76 0.57 -7.24
C GLU A 194 20.01 0.87 -6.39
N ASP A 195 20.50 2.11 -6.38
CA ASP A 195 21.65 2.54 -5.58
C ASP A 195 21.41 2.31 -4.08
N LEU A 196 20.20 2.63 -3.60
CA LEU A 196 19.83 2.37 -2.20
C LEU A 196 19.76 0.87 -1.87
N PHE A 197 19.37 0.01 -2.83
CA PHE A 197 19.47 -1.45 -2.65
C PHE A 197 20.93 -1.91 -2.57
N LEU A 198 21.82 -1.31 -3.36
CA LEU A 198 23.26 -1.56 -3.32
C LEU A 198 23.93 -1.01 -2.05
N GLN A 199 23.32 -0.04 -1.37
CA GLN A 199 23.71 0.36 0.00
C GLN A 199 23.21 -0.61 1.08
N GLY A 200 22.58 -1.73 0.69
CA GLY A 200 22.06 -2.72 1.63
C GLY A 200 20.75 -2.32 2.30
N LEU A 201 20.02 -1.29 1.85
CA LEU A 201 18.74 -0.93 2.45
C LEU A 201 17.63 -1.92 2.07
N GLY A 202 16.69 -2.11 2.99
CA GLY A 202 15.49 -2.93 2.76
C GLY A 202 14.41 -2.18 2.00
N THR A 203 13.50 -2.93 1.35
CA THR A 203 12.43 -2.38 0.49
C THR A 203 11.57 -1.32 1.18
N GLN A 204 11.22 -1.50 2.45
CA GLN A 204 10.41 -0.54 3.20
C GLN A 204 11.14 0.80 3.37
N LYS A 205 12.37 0.78 3.89
CA LYS A 205 13.19 1.99 4.08
C LYS A 205 13.39 2.75 2.76
N ILE A 206 13.55 2.02 1.66
CA ILE A 206 13.71 2.64 0.33
C ILE A 206 12.41 3.29 -0.15
N ALA A 207 11.26 2.63 0.05
CA ALA A 207 9.96 3.19 -0.30
C ALA A 207 9.73 4.51 0.45
N ASP A 208 10.01 4.53 1.76
CA ASP A 208 9.87 5.71 2.61
C ASP A 208 10.81 6.84 2.17
N ARG A 209 12.10 6.54 1.89
CA ARG A 209 13.09 7.55 1.46
C ARG A 209 12.87 8.12 0.05
N THR A 210 12.26 7.34 -0.85
CA THR A 210 12.13 7.72 -2.27
C THR A 210 10.72 8.17 -2.64
N GLY A 211 9.74 7.96 -1.77
CA GLY A 211 8.33 8.13 -2.09
C GLY A 211 7.91 7.25 -3.28
N VAL A 212 8.51 6.07 -3.44
CA VAL A 212 8.13 5.07 -4.45
C VAL A 212 7.32 4.00 -3.76
N SER A 213 6.27 3.50 -4.40
CA SER A 213 5.46 2.43 -3.82
C SER A 213 6.30 1.18 -3.52
N ARG A 214 6.02 0.53 -2.38
CA ARG A 214 6.70 -0.70 -1.95
C ARG A 214 6.69 -1.77 -3.04
N THR A 215 5.56 -1.96 -3.71
CA THR A 215 5.40 -2.88 -4.85
C THR A 215 6.32 -2.56 -6.03
N SER A 216 6.52 -1.28 -6.34
CA SER A 216 7.45 -0.86 -7.39
C SER A 216 8.90 -1.12 -6.98
N CYS A 217 9.25 -0.84 -5.72
CA CYS A 217 10.57 -1.18 -5.18
C CYS A 217 10.84 -2.69 -5.23
N THR A 218 9.87 -3.55 -4.89
CA THR A 218 10.01 -5.02 -5.01
C THR A 218 10.26 -5.45 -6.45
N ARG A 219 9.54 -4.88 -7.42
CA ARG A 219 9.76 -5.16 -8.86
C ARG A 219 11.14 -4.72 -9.33
N ILE A 220 11.62 -3.56 -8.87
CA ILE A 220 12.97 -3.07 -9.18
C ILE A 220 14.01 -4.02 -8.59
N ARG A 221 13.86 -4.40 -7.32
CA ARG A 221 14.73 -5.39 -6.65
C ARG A 221 14.79 -6.71 -7.41
N ALA A 222 13.66 -7.28 -7.84
CA ALA A 222 13.63 -8.53 -8.58
C ALA A 222 14.37 -8.44 -9.92
N ARG A 223 14.29 -7.30 -10.61
CA ARG A 223 15.05 -7.05 -11.85
C ARG A 223 16.54 -6.88 -11.57
N LEU A 224 16.89 -6.15 -10.51
CA LEU A 224 18.27 -5.93 -10.07
C LEU A 224 18.93 -7.26 -9.70
N LEU A 225 18.28 -8.09 -8.89
CA LEU A 225 18.76 -9.44 -8.53
C LEU A 225 19.02 -10.31 -9.76
N ARG A 226 18.09 -10.35 -10.72
CA ARG A 226 18.30 -11.10 -11.98
C ARG A 226 19.49 -10.57 -12.79
N ARG A 227 19.76 -9.26 -12.74
CA ARG A 227 20.89 -8.65 -13.45
C ARG A 227 22.21 -8.95 -12.74
N LEU A 228 22.26 -8.84 -11.42
CA LEU A 228 23.44 -9.15 -10.61
C LEU A 228 23.80 -10.64 -10.69
N ARG A 229 22.80 -11.52 -10.62
CA ARG A 229 23.00 -12.98 -10.77
C ARG A 229 23.67 -13.36 -12.10
N ARG A 230 23.37 -12.67 -13.20
CA ARG A 230 24.03 -12.90 -14.50
C ARG A 230 25.50 -12.49 -14.50
N LYS A 231 25.90 -11.61 -13.59
CA LYS A 231 27.28 -11.17 -13.39
C LYS A 231 28.02 -11.95 -12.30
N GLY A 232 27.36 -12.92 -11.65
CA GLY A 232 27.90 -13.60 -10.46
C GLY A 232 27.89 -12.74 -9.18
N GLU A 233 27.27 -11.56 -9.22
CA GLU A 233 27.18 -10.64 -8.08
C GLU A 233 25.90 -10.87 -7.26
N THR A 234 25.92 -10.53 -5.97
CA THR A 234 24.75 -10.56 -5.08
C THR A 234 24.47 -9.18 -4.48
N LEU A 235 23.24 -8.97 -4.00
CA LEU A 235 22.94 -7.76 -3.22
C LEU A 235 23.62 -7.83 -1.86
N PRO A 236 24.12 -6.72 -1.30
CA PRO A 236 24.74 -6.72 0.01
C PRO A 236 23.82 -7.29 1.09
N GLY A 237 24.36 -8.27 1.83
CA GLY A 237 23.65 -9.02 2.87
C GLY A 237 22.60 -10.00 2.37
N CYS A 238 22.57 -10.29 1.06
CA CYS A 238 21.68 -11.30 0.47
C CYS A 238 22.48 -12.45 -0.17
N ASP A 239 21.86 -13.63 -0.23
CA ASP A 239 22.38 -14.77 -0.99
C ASP A 239 22.11 -14.63 -2.51
N ALA A 240 22.54 -15.64 -3.28
CA ALA A 240 22.33 -15.71 -4.73
C ALA A 240 20.85 -15.83 -5.14
N ALA A 241 19.97 -16.29 -4.24
CA ALA A 241 18.52 -16.30 -4.42
C ALA A 241 17.88 -14.93 -4.10
N GLY A 242 18.66 -14.01 -3.51
CA GLY A 242 18.23 -12.70 -3.08
C GLY A 242 17.53 -12.70 -1.71
N VAL A 243 17.57 -13.80 -0.96
CA VAL A 243 17.14 -13.87 0.44
C VAL A 243 18.17 -13.14 1.29
N ARG A 244 17.70 -12.32 2.22
CA ARG A 244 18.56 -11.50 3.07
C ARG A 244 18.93 -12.27 4.32
N HIS A 245 20.22 -12.46 4.54
CA HIS A 245 20.78 -13.14 5.73
C HIS A 245 21.45 -12.14 6.66
N VAL A 246 22.09 -11.11 6.11
CA VAL A 246 22.74 -10.06 6.88
C VAL A 246 21.89 -8.80 6.85
N HIS A 247 21.43 -8.37 8.01
CA HIS A 247 20.79 -7.08 8.18
C HIS A 247 21.81 -6.10 8.77
N ALA A 248 21.91 -4.90 8.19
CA ALA A 248 22.69 -3.83 8.79
C ALA A 248 22.22 -3.58 10.23
N GLN A 249 23.18 -3.43 11.16
CA GLN A 249 22.90 -3.16 12.57
C GLN A 249 21.92 -1.99 12.69
N SER A 250 20.96 -2.13 13.62
CA SER A 250 19.93 -1.14 13.87
C SER A 250 19.39 -1.33 15.29
N ALA A 251 18.63 -0.36 15.79
CA ALA A 251 17.91 -0.45 17.07
C ALA A 251 16.95 -1.67 17.21
N ARG A 252 16.83 -2.55 16.19
CA ARG A 252 16.13 -3.84 16.30
C ARG A 252 17.01 -4.97 16.83
N PHE A 253 18.33 -4.83 16.81
CA PHE A 253 19.25 -5.81 17.36
C PHE A 253 19.35 -5.67 18.87
N VAL A 254 19.76 -6.76 19.52
CA VAL A 254 20.16 -6.77 20.94
C VAL A 254 21.63 -6.40 20.97
N THR A 255 21.99 -5.37 21.74
CA THR A 255 23.40 -4.92 21.86
C THR A 255 24.23 -5.98 22.59
N ASP A 256 25.55 -5.92 22.46
CA ASP A 256 26.42 -6.86 23.17
C ASP A 256 26.33 -6.67 24.69
N GLU A 257 26.29 -5.42 25.16
CA GLU A 257 26.01 -5.08 26.57
C GLU A 257 24.70 -5.73 27.08
N GLN A 258 23.61 -5.69 26.29
CA GLN A 258 22.36 -6.36 26.66
C GLN A 258 22.49 -7.88 26.72
N LYS A 259 23.34 -8.49 25.88
CA LYS A 259 23.59 -9.94 25.94
C LYS A 259 24.39 -10.31 27.18
N ASP A 260 25.39 -9.51 27.54
CA ASP A 260 26.22 -9.74 28.72
C ASP A 260 25.40 -9.58 30.01
N LEU A 261 24.58 -8.55 30.09
CA LEU A 261 23.62 -8.38 31.19
C LEU A 261 22.61 -9.54 31.24
N LEU A 262 22.16 -10.04 30.09
CA LEU A 262 21.26 -11.20 30.05
C LEU A 262 21.96 -12.46 30.59
N ARG A 263 23.21 -12.71 30.19
CA ARG A 263 24.00 -13.84 30.70
C ARG A 263 24.17 -13.74 32.22
N ALA A 264 24.54 -12.56 32.73
CA ALA A 264 24.67 -12.32 34.17
C ALA A 264 23.37 -12.59 34.94
N MET A 265 22.22 -12.10 34.44
CA MET A 265 20.92 -12.37 35.06
C MET A 265 20.53 -13.86 35.01
N LEU A 266 20.87 -14.58 33.95
CA LEU A 266 20.59 -16.01 33.85
C LEU A 266 21.43 -16.82 34.83
N LEU A 267 22.71 -16.45 35.03
CA LEU A 267 23.58 -17.04 36.05
C LEU A 267 23.07 -16.77 37.47
N ASP A 268 22.47 -15.59 37.71
CA ASP A 268 21.78 -15.25 38.96
C ASP A 268 20.38 -15.90 39.10
N HIS A 269 20.12 -16.96 38.34
CA HIS A 269 18.87 -17.71 38.35
C HIS A 269 17.61 -16.89 38.01
N VAL A 270 17.74 -15.73 37.36
CA VAL A 270 16.56 -14.93 36.99
C VAL A 270 15.80 -15.61 35.85
N PRO A 271 14.46 -15.76 35.94
CA PRO A 271 13.68 -16.32 34.84
C PRO A 271 13.86 -15.52 33.54
N VAL A 272 14.03 -16.22 32.41
CA VAL A 272 14.26 -15.62 31.08
C VAL A 272 13.26 -14.52 30.74
N GLN A 273 11.97 -14.73 31.01
CA GLN A 273 10.94 -13.73 30.72
C GLN A 273 11.11 -12.44 31.55
N ARG A 274 11.55 -12.58 32.80
CA ARG A 274 11.82 -11.43 33.67
C ARG A 274 13.07 -10.69 33.16
N ALA A 275 14.17 -11.41 32.93
CA ALA A 275 15.40 -10.83 32.39
C ALA A 275 15.16 -10.15 31.03
N ALA A 276 14.38 -10.77 30.13
CA ALA A 276 14.03 -10.20 28.84
C ALA A 276 13.25 -8.89 28.97
N ARG A 277 12.29 -8.82 29.91
CA ARG A 277 11.52 -7.59 30.16
C ARG A 277 12.40 -6.50 30.77
N GLU A 278 13.22 -6.84 31.76
CA GLU A 278 14.13 -5.89 32.41
C GLU A 278 15.20 -5.37 31.45
N LEU A 279 15.68 -6.18 30.50
CA LEU A 279 16.71 -5.78 29.55
C LEU A 279 16.14 -5.25 28.22
N VAL A 280 14.81 -5.13 28.10
CA VAL A 280 14.14 -4.67 26.88
C VAL A 280 14.51 -5.54 25.66
N ILE A 281 14.58 -6.85 25.89
CA ILE A 281 14.82 -7.90 24.92
C ILE A 281 13.48 -8.57 24.56
N GLY A 282 13.23 -8.79 23.27
CA GLY A 282 12.05 -9.53 22.83
C GLY A 282 12.11 -10.98 23.30
N ALA A 283 11.00 -11.53 23.80
CA ALA A 283 10.96 -12.86 24.42
C ALA A 283 11.62 -13.96 23.56
N SER A 284 11.26 -14.07 22.28
CA SER A 284 11.84 -15.07 21.37
C SER A 284 13.36 -14.89 21.16
N SER A 285 13.86 -13.66 21.20
CA SER A 285 15.30 -13.41 21.13
C SER A 285 16.00 -13.78 22.44
N ALA A 286 15.40 -13.49 23.59
CA ALA A 286 15.96 -13.87 24.88
C ALA A 286 16.07 -15.39 25.05
N TYR A 287 15.04 -16.16 24.63
CA TYR A 287 15.11 -17.63 24.66
C TYR A 287 16.19 -18.18 23.73
N ARG A 288 16.34 -17.64 22.50
CA ARG A 288 17.44 -18.04 21.61
C ARG A 288 18.82 -17.74 22.20
N LEU A 289 18.98 -16.57 22.84
CA LEU A 289 20.23 -16.21 23.52
C LEU A 289 20.51 -17.12 24.72
N ARG A 290 19.49 -17.48 25.51
CA ARG A 290 19.61 -18.47 26.58
C ARG A 290 20.09 -19.81 26.02
N ASP A 291 19.49 -20.30 24.93
CA ASP A 291 19.81 -21.62 24.38
C ASP A 291 21.24 -21.66 23.83
N ALA A 292 21.67 -20.58 23.15
CA ALA A 292 23.05 -20.44 22.73
C ALA A 292 24.02 -20.42 23.91
N PHE A 293 23.70 -19.66 24.97
CA PHE A 293 24.53 -19.59 26.17
C PHE A 293 24.58 -20.92 26.95
N ALA A 294 23.46 -21.65 27.01
CA ALA A 294 23.42 -22.98 27.61
C ALA A 294 24.28 -23.98 26.83
N ALA A 295 24.33 -23.89 25.50
CA ALA A 295 25.20 -24.70 24.66
C ALA A 295 26.69 -24.35 24.84
N GLU A 296 27.02 -23.06 25.00
CA GLU A 296 28.37 -22.59 25.34
C GLU A 296 28.83 -23.19 26.67
N LEU A 297 28.03 -23.04 27.75
CA LEU A 297 28.34 -23.63 29.06
C LEU A 297 28.48 -25.15 29.01
N ALA A 298 27.62 -25.84 28.25
CA ALA A 298 27.71 -27.29 28.10
C ALA A 298 29.03 -27.73 27.43
N GLY A 299 29.55 -26.94 26.47
CA GLY A 299 30.86 -27.16 25.88
C GLY A 299 32.02 -26.99 26.87
N GLU A 300 31.83 -26.17 27.89
CA GLU A 300 32.77 -25.95 29.00
C GLU A 300 32.57 -26.95 30.17
N GLY A 301 31.67 -27.94 30.01
CA GLY A 301 31.34 -28.90 31.06
C GLY A 301 30.47 -28.32 32.19
N GLN A 302 29.91 -27.13 32.01
CA GLN A 302 29.02 -26.46 32.95
C GLN A 302 27.55 -26.58 32.52
N VAL A 303 26.63 -26.37 33.46
CA VAL A 303 25.19 -26.39 33.18
C VAL A 303 24.59 -25.05 33.58
N LEU A 304 23.78 -24.48 32.69
CA LEU A 304 23.05 -23.25 33.00
C LEU A 304 22.14 -23.48 34.22
N PRO A 305 22.25 -22.67 35.28
CA PRO A 305 21.47 -22.88 36.49
C PRO A 305 19.96 -22.76 36.22
N PRO A 306 19.12 -23.59 36.87
CA PRO A 306 17.68 -23.50 36.72
C PRO A 306 17.16 -22.19 37.32
N PRO A 307 16.12 -21.57 36.72
CA PRO A 307 15.61 -20.30 37.19
C PRO A 307 14.89 -20.46 38.53
N ARG A 308 15.14 -19.52 39.45
CA ARG A 308 14.38 -19.38 40.71
C ARG A 308 13.01 -18.82 40.37
N ARG A 309 11.99 -19.67 40.42
CA ARG A 309 10.60 -19.26 40.22
C ARG A 309 10.07 -18.74 41.56
N PRO A 310 9.77 -17.43 41.70
CA PRO A 310 9.03 -16.99 42.87
C PRO A 310 7.71 -17.76 42.91
N GLY A 311 7.32 -18.26 44.08
CA GLY A 311 6.05 -18.95 44.29
C GLY A 311 4.85 -18.09 43.84
N ARG A 312 3.65 -18.67 43.81
CA ARG A 312 2.42 -18.02 43.34
C ARG A 312 2.18 -16.70 44.08
N ALA A 313 2.65 -15.58 43.52
CA ALA A 313 2.51 -14.28 44.15
C ALA A 313 1.05 -13.85 44.07
N ARG A 314 0.43 -13.54 45.22
CA ARG A 314 -0.80 -12.75 45.27
C ARG A 314 -0.51 -11.42 44.56
N HIS A 315 -1.45 -10.96 43.71
CA HIS A 315 -1.34 -9.78 42.86
C HIS A 315 -0.52 -8.66 43.52
N ALA A 316 0.73 -8.51 43.09
CA ALA A 316 1.56 -7.39 43.50
C ALA A 316 0.96 -6.09 42.94
N PRO A 317 1.06 -4.96 43.68
CA PRO A 317 0.59 -3.67 43.19
C PRO A 317 1.26 -3.34 41.84
N VAL A 318 0.50 -2.65 40.99
CA VAL A 318 0.86 -2.28 39.62
C VAL A 318 2.28 -1.69 39.62
N ARG A 319 3.20 -2.42 38.99
CA ARG A 319 4.60 -2.01 38.80
C ARG A 319 4.64 -0.59 38.21
N SER A 320 5.66 0.17 38.62
CA SER A 320 6.05 1.47 38.05
C SER A 320 5.63 1.63 36.59
N SER A 321 4.79 2.62 36.29
CA SER A 321 4.31 2.87 34.92
C SER A 321 5.41 3.34 33.96
N SER A 322 6.64 3.58 34.46
CA SER A 322 7.75 4.12 33.67
C SER A 322 8.73 3.06 33.19
N TRP A 323 8.68 1.83 33.71
CA TRP A 323 9.59 0.74 33.30
C TRP A 323 8.96 -0.65 33.41
N PRO A 324 9.23 -1.56 32.45
CA PRO A 324 9.95 -1.39 31.18
C PRO A 324 9.05 -0.88 30.02
N PRO A 325 9.64 -0.49 28.87
CA PRO A 325 8.93 -0.24 27.61
C PRO A 325 7.90 -1.34 27.29
N ALA A 326 6.65 -0.97 27.01
CA ALA A 326 5.55 -1.91 26.87
C ALA A 326 5.25 -2.29 25.40
N SER A 327 5.40 -1.34 24.48
CA SER A 327 5.10 -1.55 23.06
C SER A 327 6.34 -1.83 22.22
N PRO A 328 6.24 -2.54 21.07
CA PRO A 328 7.37 -2.70 20.14
C PRO A 328 7.97 -1.37 19.69
N ARG A 329 7.14 -0.32 19.57
CA ARG A 329 7.59 1.03 19.23
C ARG A 329 8.47 1.63 20.32
N GLU A 330 8.08 1.48 21.58
CA GLU A 330 8.85 1.94 22.75
C GLU A 330 10.14 1.13 22.91
N ILE A 331 10.09 -0.19 22.75
CA ILE A 331 11.28 -1.06 22.76
C ILE A 331 12.33 -0.55 21.76
N TYR A 332 11.91 -0.25 20.52
CA TYR A 332 12.82 0.30 19.51
C TYR A 332 13.23 1.75 19.78
N ALA A 333 12.45 2.51 20.55
CA ALA A 333 12.82 3.85 20.96
C ALA A 333 13.92 3.80 22.03
N PHE A 334 13.74 2.97 23.05
CA PHE A 334 14.75 2.72 24.07
C PHE A 334 16.06 2.23 23.47
N ARG A 335 16.02 1.25 22.55
CA ARG A 335 17.23 0.75 21.87
C ARG A 335 17.94 1.76 20.96
N ARG A 336 17.30 2.88 20.60
CA ARG A 336 18.02 3.98 19.94
C ARG A 336 18.91 4.74 20.93
N LEU A 337 18.49 4.86 22.19
CA LEU A 337 19.29 5.49 23.25
C LEU A 337 20.55 4.67 23.55
N LEU A 338 20.45 3.33 23.49
CA LEU A 338 21.61 2.44 23.59
C LEU A 338 22.63 2.61 22.45
N GLY A 339 22.31 3.36 21.40
CA GLY A 339 23.29 3.74 20.38
C GLY A 339 24.20 4.89 20.79
N THR A 340 23.87 5.61 21.88
CA THR A 340 24.54 6.83 22.32
C THR A 340 24.89 6.83 23.81
N MET A 341 24.30 5.96 24.61
CA MET A 341 24.43 5.91 26.08
C MET A 341 24.55 4.45 26.54
N ALA A 342 25.18 4.22 27.70
CA ALA A 342 25.21 2.89 28.33
C ALA A 342 23.81 2.45 28.81
N PHE A 343 23.63 1.16 29.10
CA PHE A 343 22.30 0.62 29.44
C PHE A 343 21.65 1.31 30.65
N ASP A 344 22.42 1.50 31.73
CA ASP A 344 21.90 2.10 32.97
C ASP A 344 21.57 3.59 32.79
N GLU A 345 22.41 4.33 32.06
CA GLU A 345 22.17 5.73 31.71
C GLU A 345 20.92 5.87 30.83
N ALA A 346 20.79 5.04 29.81
CA ALA A 346 19.63 5.01 28.93
C ALA A 346 18.35 4.67 29.70
N LYS A 347 18.43 3.73 30.66
CA LYS A 347 17.31 3.37 31.54
C LYS A 347 16.90 4.54 32.43
N ALA A 348 17.85 5.21 33.08
CA ALA A 348 17.59 6.39 33.90
C ALA A 348 16.94 7.51 33.08
N HIS A 349 17.51 7.82 31.91
CA HIS A 349 16.96 8.81 30.97
C HIS A 349 15.54 8.46 30.53
N TRP A 350 15.28 7.18 30.21
CA TRP A 350 13.95 6.72 29.82
C TRP A 350 12.93 6.89 30.94
N GLU A 351 13.25 6.44 32.16
CA GLU A 351 12.36 6.58 33.30
C GLU A 351 12.08 8.04 33.64
N GLU A 352 13.10 8.89 33.60
CA GLU A 352 12.95 10.34 33.83
C GLU A 352 12.04 10.98 32.79
N THR A 353 12.26 10.67 31.50
CA THR A 353 11.42 11.16 30.40
C THR A 353 9.97 10.73 30.60
N ARG A 354 9.72 9.45 30.94
CA ARG A 354 8.37 8.94 31.17
C ARG A 354 7.71 9.54 32.42
N ARG A 355 8.49 9.79 33.48
CA ARG A 355 8.01 10.49 34.68
C ARG A 355 7.66 11.95 34.35
N ALA A 356 8.46 12.62 33.53
CA ALA A 356 8.20 13.99 33.08
C ALA A 356 6.95 14.06 32.19
N GLU A 357 6.81 13.16 31.22
CA GLU A 357 5.60 13.05 30.39
C GLU A 357 4.34 12.76 31.22
N ALA A 358 4.44 11.89 32.23
CA ALA A 358 3.33 11.59 33.12
C ALA A 358 2.96 12.80 34.00
N ARG A 359 3.94 13.57 34.48
CA ARG A 359 3.69 14.84 35.19
C ARG A 359 3.02 15.86 34.26
N ALA A 360 3.59 16.10 33.08
CA ALA A 360 3.02 17.02 32.10
C ALA A 360 1.60 16.61 31.66
N ALA A 361 1.31 15.32 31.52
CA ALA A 361 -0.03 14.83 31.21
C ALA A 361 -1.01 15.05 32.36
N ARG A 362 -0.57 14.88 33.62
CA ARG A 362 -1.38 15.21 34.81
C ARG A 362 -1.65 16.70 34.90
N ASP A 363 -0.63 17.53 34.68
CA ASP A 363 -0.75 18.98 34.70
C ASP A 363 -1.68 19.45 33.57
N ALA A 364 -1.51 18.93 32.35
CA ALA A 364 -2.40 19.22 31.22
C ALA A 364 -3.84 18.75 31.48
N ALA A 365 -4.04 17.60 32.12
CA ALA A 365 -5.36 17.12 32.51
C ALA A 365 -6.00 17.99 33.61
N ALA A 366 -5.21 18.52 34.54
CA ALA A 366 -5.67 19.43 35.58
C ALA A 366 -6.07 20.81 35.00
N THR A 367 -5.33 21.31 34.00
CA THR A 367 -5.61 22.61 33.37
C THR A 367 -6.64 22.53 32.24
N ARG A 368 -6.95 21.33 31.74
CA ARG A 368 -7.93 21.14 30.66
C ARG A 368 -9.36 21.36 31.18
N LYS A 369 -10.07 22.31 30.57
CA LYS A 369 -11.52 22.46 30.75
C LYS A 369 -12.25 21.26 30.15
N LEU A 370 -13.10 20.62 30.96
CA LEU A 370 -13.97 19.52 30.53
C LEU A 370 -14.97 20.03 29.49
N THR A 371 -15.22 19.25 28.45
CA THR A 371 -16.29 19.54 27.47
C THR A 371 -17.67 19.35 28.09
N PHE A 372 -18.73 19.89 27.47
CA PHE A 372 -20.10 19.79 28.00
C PHE A 372 -20.56 18.33 28.17
N GLU A 373 -20.25 17.44 27.21
CA GLU A 373 -20.58 16.02 27.30
C GLU A 373 -19.82 15.32 28.44
N GLU A 374 -18.54 15.64 28.64
CA GLU A 374 -17.73 15.11 29.74
C GLU A 374 -18.22 15.60 31.11
N GLN A 375 -18.68 16.86 31.19
CA GLN A 375 -19.31 17.40 32.39
C GLN A 375 -20.62 16.69 32.71
N LEU A 376 -21.47 16.48 31.71
CA LEU A 376 -22.74 15.76 31.86
C LEU A 376 -22.52 14.32 32.33
N ALA A 377 -21.51 13.63 31.79
CA ALA A 377 -21.15 12.27 32.21
C ALA A 377 -20.68 12.21 33.66
N LYS A 378 -19.92 13.21 34.12
CA LYS A 378 -19.49 13.31 35.53
C LYS A 378 -20.62 13.65 36.50
N VAL A 379 -21.61 14.42 36.05
CA VAL A 379 -22.84 14.65 36.82
C VAL A 379 -23.65 13.35 36.91
N ALA A 380 -23.76 12.60 35.81
CA ALA A 380 -24.45 11.31 35.78
C ALA A 380 -23.77 10.24 36.65
N SER A 381 -22.44 10.26 36.77
CA SER A 381 -21.68 9.36 37.65
C SER A 381 -21.66 9.81 39.12
N GLY A 382 -22.25 10.98 39.44
CA GLY A 382 -22.28 11.54 40.79
C GLY A 382 -20.98 12.21 41.25
N GLU A 383 -19.99 12.36 40.37
CA GLU A 383 -18.71 13.04 40.69
C GLU A 383 -18.85 14.56 40.77
N LEU A 384 -19.87 15.14 40.13
CA LEU A 384 -20.16 16.58 40.15
C LEU A 384 -21.62 16.82 40.55
N GLY A 385 -21.84 17.61 41.61
CA GLY A 385 -23.17 18.03 42.04
C GLY A 385 -23.66 19.24 41.25
N ILE A 386 -24.93 19.23 40.81
CA ILE A 386 -25.58 20.41 40.22
C ILE A 386 -25.89 21.38 41.36
N THR A 387 -25.15 22.49 41.44
CA THR A 387 -25.50 23.60 42.33
C THR A 387 -26.58 24.45 41.67
N ARG A 388 -27.61 24.86 42.45
CA ARG A 388 -28.60 25.83 41.97
C ARG A 388 -27.90 27.17 41.76
N GLY A 389 -27.71 27.55 40.49
CA GLY A 389 -27.14 28.84 40.12
C GLY A 389 -28.01 29.99 40.65
N PHE A 390 -27.34 31.07 41.07
CA PHE A 390 -27.97 32.32 41.54
C PHE A 390 -29.02 32.80 40.52
N VAL A 391 -30.27 32.98 40.96
CA VAL A 391 -31.36 33.46 40.11
C VAL A 391 -31.02 34.88 39.65
N ARG A 392 -30.83 35.06 38.35
CA ARG A 392 -30.66 36.38 37.74
C ARG A 392 -32.03 36.98 37.51
N ASN A 393 -32.54 37.70 38.52
CA ASN A 393 -33.88 38.31 38.53
C ASN A 393 -34.22 39.20 37.31
N HIS A 394 -33.24 39.62 36.52
CA HIS A 394 -33.44 40.42 35.30
C HIS A 394 -33.85 39.60 34.07
N LEU A 395 -33.89 38.26 34.15
CA LEU A 395 -34.33 37.37 33.07
C LEU A 395 -35.74 36.80 33.28
N GLU A 396 -36.43 37.18 34.36
CA GLU A 396 -37.83 36.79 34.52
C GLU A 396 -38.74 37.66 33.65
N PRO A 397 -39.60 37.07 32.81
CA PRO A 397 -40.59 37.83 32.07
C PRO A 397 -41.61 38.42 33.04
N ARG A 398 -41.63 39.75 33.18
CA ARG A 398 -42.66 40.46 33.94
C ARG A 398 -44.03 40.18 33.32
N ARG A 399 -44.87 39.41 34.01
CA ARG A 399 -46.27 39.22 33.61
C ARG A 399 -47.02 40.56 33.75
N PRO A 400 -47.77 41.01 32.73
CA PRO A 400 -48.54 42.24 32.85
C PRO A 400 -49.66 42.06 33.88
N LEU A 401 -49.80 43.05 34.76
CA LEU A 401 -50.84 43.15 35.77
C LEU A 401 -52.22 43.15 35.09
N GLN A 402 -53.07 42.19 35.45
CA GLN A 402 -54.47 42.18 35.02
C GLN A 402 -55.19 43.37 35.68
N VAL A 403 -55.63 44.32 34.86
CA VAL A 403 -56.55 45.38 35.25
C VAL A 403 -57.93 44.75 35.39
N THR A 404 -58.40 44.59 36.62
CA THR A 404 -59.82 44.34 36.91
C THR A 404 -60.61 45.61 36.62
N ILE A 405 -61.48 45.56 35.62
CA ILE A 405 -62.53 46.57 35.39
C ILE A 405 -63.83 45.94 35.88
N ALA A 406 -64.52 46.68 36.76
CA ALA A 406 -65.83 46.35 37.30
C ALA A 406 -66.95 46.60 36.27
#